data_AF-A0A7S1WM32-F1
#
_entry.id   AF-A0A7S1WM32-F1
#
_cell.length_a   1.000
_cell.length_b   1.000
_cell.length_c   1.000
_cell.angle_alpha   90.00
_cell.angle_beta   90.00
_cell.angle_gamma   90.00
#
_symmetry.space_group_name_H-M   'P 1'
#
loop_
_entity.id
_entity.type
_entity.pdbx_description
1 polymer ?
#
loop_
_entity_poly.entity_id
_entity_poly.type
_entity_poly.pdbx_seq_one_letter_code
_entity_poly.pdbx_strand_id
1 'polypeptide(L)'
;MLSRRSFALTLAGCVAAQKPGSIVNEVHPKLNLYECTNAHGCQRQQLEVVMDASWRWIHGPEYKNCFDKDGWSKDFCPDGTACARTCEMEGLGLEDYEKTYGVRSINGADTLELDFTTPGGNVGSRVYMMEGSDQYKMFRLKNREFTMDVSVEQLRCGMNGAVYFIEMDRLGDMGKGENRAGAMYGTGYCDAQCPHMKWIEGVANVPQAGAVNATVGKQGFCCAEMDIWEANREATAYTPHPCSITGP
;
A
#
# COMPACT_ATOMS: atom_id res chain seq x y z
N MET A 1 -50.85 -33.64 20.20
CA MET A 1 -50.47 -32.62 19.20
C MET A 1 -49.08 -32.09 19.54
N LEU A 2 -48.02 -32.68 18.96
CA LEU A 2 -46.64 -32.22 19.18
C LEU A 2 -46.33 -31.07 18.22
N SER A 3 -46.12 -29.88 18.77
CA SER A 3 -45.67 -28.69 18.03
C SER A 3 -44.17 -28.81 17.77
N ARG A 4 -43.79 -29.13 16.52
CA ARG A 4 -42.40 -28.99 16.04
C ARG A 4 -42.14 -27.51 15.76
N ARG A 5 -41.37 -26.84 16.61
CA ARG A 5 -40.81 -25.52 16.31
C ARG A 5 -39.51 -25.71 15.54
N SER A 6 -39.54 -25.43 14.24
CA SER A 6 -38.34 -25.35 13.40
C SER A 6 -37.56 -24.08 13.78
N PHE A 7 -36.36 -24.23 14.34
CA PHE A 7 -35.40 -23.15 14.46
C PHE A 7 -34.74 -22.96 13.09
N ALA A 8 -35.07 -21.87 12.40
CA ALA A 8 -34.33 -21.43 11.22
C ALA A 8 -33.03 -20.77 11.70
N LEU A 9 -31.91 -21.50 11.58
CA LEU A 9 -30.57 -20.95 11.80
C LEU A 9 -30.23 -20.08 10.58
N THR A 10 -30.44 -18.78 10.70
CA THR A 10 -29.96 -17.80 9.72
C THR A 10 -28.44 -17.73 9.86
N LEU A 11 -27.70 -18.37 8.94
CA LEU A 11 -26.29 -18.08 8.73
C LEU A 11 -26.21 -16.64 8.21
N ALA A 12 -26.02 -15.68 9.11
CA ALA A 12 -25.51 -14.38 8.73
C ALA A 12 -24.08 -14.63 8.23
N GLY A 13 -23.91 -14.78 6.92
CA GLY A 13 -22.59 -14.77 6.31
C GLY A 13 -21.93 -13.46 6.69
N CYS A 14 -20.87 -13.52 7.49
CA CYS A 14 -20.02 -12.36 7.72
C CYS A 14 -19.42 -11.98 6.37
N VAL A 15 -20.04 -11.02 5.69
CA VAL A 15 -19.44 -10.35 4.54
C VAL A 15 -18.31 -9.52 5.12
N ALA A 16 -17.13 -10.13 5.23
CA ALA A 16 -15.90 -9.36 5.39
C ALA A 16 -15.75 -8.41 4.18
N ALA A 17 -15.00 -7.35 4.32
CA ALA A 17 -14.97 -6.25 3.36
C ALA A 17 -13.51 -5.82 3.14
N GLN A 18 -13.22 -5.04 2.10
CA GLN A 18 -11.89 -4.75 1.51
C GLN A 18 -10.96 -5.94 1.73
N LYS A 19 -11.37 -7.08 1.18
CA LYS A 19 -10.74 -8.36 1.49
C LYS A 19 -9.46 -8.53 0.68
N PRO A 20 -8.50 -9.29 1.22
CA PRO A 20 -7.59 -10.08 0.40
C PRO A 20 -8.38 -10.84 -0.67
N GLY A 21 -8.02 -10.63 -1.93
CA GLY A 21 -8.45 -11.49 -3.03
C GLY A 21 -7.92 -12.91 -2.84
N SER A 22 -8.47 -13.85 -3.61
CA SER A 22 -8.19 -15.29 -3.44
C SER A 22 -7.62 -15.95 -4.68
N ILE A 23 -7.39 -15.20 -5.76
CA ILE A 23 -6.88 -15.71 -7.04
C ILE A 23 -5.37 -15.80 -6.99
N VAL A 24 -4.71 -14.74 -6.50
CA VAL A 24 -3.26 -14.62 -6.44
C VAL A 24 -2.83 -14.54 -4.99
N ASN A 25 -1.94 -15.45 -4.60
CA ASN A 25 -1.32 -15.40 -3.27
C ASN A 25 -0.32 -14.25 -3.24
N GLU A 26 -0.38 -13.43 -2.19
CA GLU A 26 0.62 -12.39 -1.94
C GLU A 26 1.96 -13.02 -1.55
N VAL A 27 3.02 -12.68 -2.29
CA VAL A 27 4.40 -13.08 -1.99
C VAL A 27 5.32 -11.87 -2.12
N HIS A 28 5.77 -11.34 -0.99
CA HIS A 28 6.60 -10.15 -0.94
C HIS A 28 8.05 -10.40 -1.42
N PRO A 29 8.65 -9.51 -2.23
CA PRO A 29 10.08 -9.49 -2.47
C PRO A 29 10.86 -9.26 -1.17
N LYS A 30 12.01 -9.92 -1.03
CA LYS A 30 12.86 -9.76 0.15
C LYS A 30 13.70 -8.49 0.08
N LEU A 31 13.99 -7.89 1.23
CA LEU A 31 14.97 -6.82 1.35
C LEU A 31 15.63 -6.90 2.72
N ASN A 32 16.95 -6.96 2.75
CA ASN A 32 17.71 -6.99 4.00
C ASN A 32 17.81 -5.57 4.57
N LEU A 33 17.63 -5.46 5.89
CA LEU A 33 17.92 -4.28 6.69
C LEU A 33 19.06 -4.62 7.65
N TYR A 34 19.98 -3.68 7.88
CA TYR A 34 21.07 -3.88 8.83
C TYR A 34 20.86 -2.98 10.04
N GLU A 35 20.60 -3.58 11.21
CA GLU A 35 20.46 -2.84 12.46
C GLU A 35 21.78 -2.83 13.22
N CYS A 36 22.32 -1.64 13.45
CA CYS A 36 23.65 -1.45 14.03
C CYS A 36 23.59 -0.98 15.48
N THR A 37 24.43 -1.57 16.33
CA THR A 37 24.64 -1.11 17.72
C THR A 37 26.13 -1.04 18.04
N ASN A 38 26.51 -0.19 19.00
CA ASN A 38 27.90 -0.09 19.46
C ASN A 38 28.44 -1.42 20.02
N ALA A 39 27.56 -2.27 20.58
CA ALA A 39 27.95 -3.52 21.21
C ALA A 39 28.12 -4.69 20.24
N HIS A 40 27.32 -4.74 19.16
CA HIS A 40 27.22 -5.92 18.28
C HIS A 40 27.49 -5.64 16.80
N GLY A 41 27.93 -4.42 16.47
CA GLY A 41 28.05 -3.99 15.07
C GLY A 41 26.69 -4.04 14.36
N CYS A 42 26.72 -4.20 13.04
CA CYS A 42 25.53 -4.30 12.21
C CYS A 42 25.07 -5.75 12.05
N GLN A 43 23.82 -6.02 12.38
CA GLN A 43 23.19 -7.33 12.29
C GLN A 43 22.14 -7.32 11.17
N ARG A 44 22.21 -8.32 10.29
CA ARG A 44 21.27 -8.46 9.18
C ARG A 44 19.90 -8.93 9.67
N GLN A 45 18.87 -8.20 9.29
CA GLN A 45 17.46 -8.57 9.37
C GLN A 45 16.97 -8.85 7.95
N GLN A 46 16.59 -10.09 7.65
CA GLN A 46 15.94 -10.41 6.38
C GLN A 46 14.47 -10.02 6.48
N LEU A 47 14.12 -8.91 5.85
CA LEU A 47 12.76 -8.38 5.79
C LEU A 47 12.21 -8.54 4.37
N GLU A 48 11.05 -7.93 4.15
CA GLU A 48 10.30 -7.97 2.91
C GLU A 48 9.77 -6.59 2.56
N VAL A 49 9.33 -6.41 1.31
CA VAL A 49 8.63 -5.21 0.86
C VAL A 49 7.28 -5.54 0.26
N VAL A 50 6.27 -4.71 0.51
CA VAL A 50 4.91 -4.87 -0.03
C VAL A 50 4.56 -3.72 -0.96
N MET A 51 3.88 -4.01 -2.06
CA MET A 51 3.34 -3.01 -2.98
C MET A 51 2.18 -2.24 -2.36
N ASP A 52 2.14 -0.93 -2.59
CA ASP A 52 0.99 -0.07 -2.27
C ASP A 52 -0.31 -0.57 -2.90
N ALA A 53 -1.39 -0.47 -2.11
CA ALA A 53 -2.74 -0.89 -2.47
C ALA A 53 -3.28 -0.32 -3.79
N SER A 54 -2.77 0.84 -4.24
CA SER A 54 -3.26 1.55 -5.42
C SER A 54 -2.85 0.90 -6.73
N TRP A 55 -1.77 0.13 -6.73
CA TRP A 55 -1.31 -0.63 -7.89
C TRP A 55 -2.01 -1.98 -8.05
N ARG A 56 -2.70 -2.44 -7.00
CA ARG A 56 -3.33 -3.75 -7.02
C ARG A 56 -4.60 -3.75 -7.85
N TRP A 57 -4.88 -4.90 -8.43
CA TRP A 57 -6.16 -5.15 -9.09
C TRP A 57 -7.27 -5.20 -8.05
N ILE A 58 -8.34 -4.43 -8.30
CA ILE A 58 -9.52 -4.37 -7.44
C ILE A 58 -10.71 -4.88 -8.24
N HIS A 59 -11.26 -6.02 -7.83
CA HIS A 59 -12.42 -6.62 -8.48
C HIS A 59 -13.50 -6.99 -7.50
N GLY A 60 -14.68 -7.30 -8.03
CA GLY A 60 -15.82 -7.80 -7.28
C GLY A 60 -16.24 -9.18 -7.79
N PRO A 61 -17.53 -9.53 -7.61
CA PRO A 61 -18.08 -10.82 -8.04
C PRO A 61 -17.80 -11.12 -9.52
N GLU A 62 -17.54 -12.41 -9.81
CA GLU A 62 -17.23 -12.91 -11.16
C GLU A 62 -15.99 -12.24 -11.78
N TYR A 63 -15.06 -11.74 -10.95
CA TYR A 63 -13.81 -11.10 -11.38
C TYR A 63 -14.02 -9.82 -12.20
N LYS A 64 -15.20 -9.19 -12.09
CA LYS A 64 -15.48 -7.92 -12.75
C LYS A 64 -14.80 -6.79 -12.00
N ASN A 65 -14.15 -5.88 -12.72
CA ASN A 65 -13.43 -4.76 -12.12
C ASN A 65 -14.35 -3.91 -11.25
N CYS A 66 -13.90 -3.63 -10.03
CA CYS A 66 -14.47 -2.61 -9.19
C CYS A 66 -13.85 -1.25 -9.47
N PHE A 67 -12.60 -1.22 -9.93
CA PHE A 67 -11.90 -0.01 -10.34
C PHE A 67 -11.14 -0.25 -11.64
N ASP A 68 -11.26 0.66 -12.60
CA ASP A 68 -10.45 0.69 -13.82
C ASP A 68 -10.12 2.14 -14.25
N LYS A 69 -9.73 2.34 -15.51
CA LYS A 69 -9.39 3.67 -16.06
C LYS A 69 -10.56 4.67 -15.99
N ASP A 70 -11.80 4.18 -15.99
CA ASP A 70 -13.02 4.98 -15.96
C ASP A 70 -13.48 5.23 -14.51
N GLY A 71 -12.77 4.67 -13.52
CA GLY A 71 -13.00 4.86 -12.08
C GLY A 71 -13.71 3.69 -11.44
N TRP A 72 -14.52 3.99 -10.42
CA TRP A 72 -15.26 2.97 -9.67
C TRP A 72 -16.49 2.46 -10.43
N SER A 73 -16.71 1.14 -10.40
CA SER A 73 -17.90 0.50 -10.96
C SER A 73 -19.16 0.98 -10.23
N LYS A 74 -20.10 1.58 -10.97
CA LYS A 74 -21.37 2.05 -10.38
C LYS A 74 -22.26 0.91 -9.87
N ASP A 75 -22.09 -0.29 -10.43
CA ASP A 75 -22.86 -1.47 -10.04
C ASP A 75 -22.38 -2.03 -8.70
N PHE A 76 -21.08 -1.94 -8.41
CA PHE A 76 -20.47 -2.47 -7.18
C PHE A 76 -20.21 -1.42 -6.11
N CYS A 77 -20.03 -0.17 -6.52
CA CYS A 77 -19.58 0.93 -5.69
C CYS A 77 -20.56 2.13 -5.74
N PRO A 78 -21.83 1.95 -5.33
CA PRO A 78 -22.78 3.07 -5.23
C PRO A 78 -22.37 4.08 -4.14
N ASP A 79 -21.64 3.61 -3.12
CA ASP A 79 -20.97 4.42 -2.11
C ASP A 79 -19.69 3.72 -1.66
N GLY A 80 -18.85 4.44 -0.90
CA GLY A 80 -17.54 3.96 -0.50
C GLY A 80 -17.55 2.72 0.41
N THR A 81 -18.53 2.62 1.30
CA THR A 81 -18.64 1.50 2.25
C THR A 81 -19.20 0.26 1.56
N ALA A 82 -20.22 0.41 0.71
CA ALA A 82 -20.74 -0.66 -0.12
C ALA A 82 -19.67 -1.20 -1.07
N CYS A 83 -18.88 -0.31 -1.66
CA CYS A 83 -17.74 -0.68 -2.50
C CYS A 83 -16.71 -1.49 -1.73
N ALA A 84 -16.33 -1.05 -0.52
CA ALA A 84 -15.43 -1.81 0.34
C ALA A 84 -15.97 -3.21 0.63
N ARG A 85 -17.28 -3.36 0.89
CA ARG A 85 -17.90 -4.68 1.17
C ARG A 85 -17.90 -5.62 -0.03
N THR A 86 -18.09 -5.07 -1.23
CA THR A 86 -18.22 -5.86 -2.45
C THR A 86 -16.87 -6.21 -3.07
N CYS A 87 -15.90 -5.32 -2.96
CA CYS A 87 -14.65 -5.39 -3.71
C CYS A 87 -13.51 -5.96 -2.88
N GLU A 88 -12.64 -6.69 -3.56
CA GLU A 88 -11.45 -7.34 -3.02
C GLU A 88 -10.20 -6.88 -3.78
N MET A 89 -9.06 -7.01 -3.12
CA MET A 89 -7.77 -6.56 -3.59
C MET A 89 -6.85 -7.75 -3.77
N GLU A 90 -6.41 -8.00 -5.00
CA GLU A 90 -5.63 -9.20 -5.28
C GLU A 90 -4.19 -9.12 -4.79
N GLY A 91 -3.66 -10.31 -4.51
CA GLY A 91 -2.25 -10.49 -4.20
C GLY A 91 -1.39 -10.33 -5.44
N LEU A 92 -0.10 -10.27 -5.22
CA LEU A 92 0.95 -10.21 -6.23
C LEU A 92 1.94 -11.34 -5.94
N GLY A 93 2.16 -12.21 -6.92
CA GLY A 93 3.29 -13.13 -6.89
C GLY A 93 4.60 -12.40 -7.22
N LEU A 94 5.74 -13.04 -6.96
CA LEU A 94 7.05 -12.46 -7.30
C LEU A 94 7.18 -12.13 -8.81
N GLU A 95 6.53 -12.92 -9.66
CA GLU A 95 6.48 -12.67 -11.10
C GLU A 95 5.69 -11.40 -11.43
N ASP A 96 4.61 -11.11 -10.70
CA ASP A 96 3.84 -9.88 -10.87
C ASP A 96 4.66 -8.68 -10.41
N TYR A 97 5.30 -8.76 -9.24
CA TYR A 97 6.21 -7.72 -8.75
C TYR A 97 7.26 -7.36 -9.82
N GLU A 98 7.94 -8.36 -10.37
CA GLU A 98 9.02 -8.12 -11.33
C GLU A 98 8.49 -7.71 -12.71
N LYS A 99 7.61 -8.51 -13.33
CA LYS A 99 7.23 -8.31 -14.75
C LYS A 99 6.15 -7.25 -14.93
N THR A 100 5.20 -7.19 -14.00
CA THR A 100 4.09 -6.25 -14.09
C THR A 100 4.49 -4.90 -13.52
N TYR A 101 5.19 -4.87 -12.38
CA TYR A 101 5.49 -3.61 -11.65
C TYR A 101 6.96 -3.22 -11.59
N GLY A 102 7.88 -4.02 -12.14
CA GLY A 102 9.29 -3.64 -12.22
C GLY A 102 10.02 -3.65 -10.88
N VAL A 103 9.48 -4.33 -9.87
CA VAL A 103 10.04 -4.40 -8.51
C VAL A 103 10.73 -5.74 -8.33
N ARG A 104 12.04 -5.73 -8.11
CA ARG A 104 12.80 -6.97 -7.89
C ARG A 104 13.88 -6.81 -6.84
N SER A 105 14.07 -7.89 -6.07
CA SER A 105 15.16 -8.04 -5.12
C SER A 105 16.35 -8.68 -5.81
N ILE A 106 17.53 -8.05 -5.74
CA ILE A 106 18.76 -8.55 -6.36
C ILE A 106 19.88 -8.65 -5.30
N ASN A 107 21.04 -9.17 -5.70
CA ASN A 107 22.23 -9.23 -4.85
C ASN A 107 21.98 -9.89 -3.47
N GLY A 108 21.26 -11.01 -3.44
CA GLY A 108 20.95 -11.68 -2.16
C GLY A 108 20.00 -10.90 -1.24
N ALA A 109 19.17 -10.04 -1.83
CA ALA A 109 18.25 -9.11 -1.17
C ALA A 109 18.89 -7.91 -0.48
N ASP A 110 20.14 -7.55 -0.80
CA ASP A 110 20.74 -6.30 -0.32
C ASP A 110 20.39 -5.09 -1.21
N THR A 111 19.72 -5.29 -2.34
CA THR A 111 19.31 -4.22 -3.25
C THR A 111 17.90 -4.46 -3.76
N LEU A 112 17.06 -3.42 -3.72
CA LEU A 112 15.76 -3.39 -4.39
C LEU A 112 15.87 -2.53 -5.63
N GLU A 113 15.56 -3.09 -6.79
CA GLU A 113 15.53 -2.37 -8.07
C GLU A 113 14.09 -2.08 -8.47
N LEU A 114 13.85 -0.86 -8.93
CA LEU A 114 12.54 -0.36 -9.36
C LEU A 114 12.63 0.20 -10.78
N ASP A 115 11.98 -0.47 -11.73
CA ASP A 115 11.84 0.07 -13.08
C ASP A 115 10.74 1.15 -13.10
N PHE A 116 11.00 2.29 -13.75
CA PHE A 116 10.00 3.35 -13.86
C PHE A 116 8.87 2.99 -14.82
N THR A 117 9.15 2.19 -15.86
CA THR A 117 8.12 1.72 -16.81
C THR A 117 8.31 0.25 -17.11
N THR A 118 7.23 -0.52 -17.16
CA THR A 118 7.25 -1.93 -17.58
C THR A 118 6.62 -2.11 -18.97
N PRO A 119 6.91 -3.22 -19.69
CA PRO A 119 6.33 -3.47 -21.02
C PRO A 119 4.79 -3.52 -21.04
N GLY A 120 4.16 -3.82 -19.90
CA GLY A 120 2.70 -3.79 -19.74
C GLY A 120 2.10 -2.38 -19.62
N GLY A 121 2.93 -1.34 -19.59
CA GLY A 121 2.51 0.05 -19.52
C GLY A 121 2.32 0.59 -18.10
N ASN A 122 2.68 -0.16 -17.05
CA ASN A 122 2.71 0.38 -15.70
C ASN A 122 3.82 1.41 -15.56
N VAL A 123 3.54 2.46 -14.80
CA VAL A 123 4.45 3.59 -14.57
C VAL A 123 4.62 3.79 -13.08
N GLY A 124 5.86 3.74 -12.62
CA GLY A 124 6.25 3.89 -11.22
C GLY A 124 5.73 2.76 -10.32
N SER A 125 6.20 2.80 -9.07
CA SER A 125 5.78 1.91 -7.99
C SER A 125 6.00 2.60 -6.66
N ARG A 126 5.30 2.13 -5.63
CA ARG A 126 5.53 2.50 -4.23
C ARG A 126 5.46 1.25 -3.38
N VAL A 127 6.44 1.06 -2.53
CA VAL A 127 6.57 -0.12 -1.67
C VAL A 127 6.90 0.28 -0.24
N TYR A 128 6.53 -0.58 0.71
CA TYR A 128 6.77 -0.39 2.13
C TYR A 128 7.56 -1.56 2.70
N MET A 129 8.48 -1.26 3.62
CA MET A 129 9.22 -2.31 4.33
C MET A 129 8.32 -2.96 5.41
N MET A 130 8.33 -4.29 5.43
CA MET A 130 7.53 -5.11 6.32
C MET A 130 8.34 -5.67 7.49
N GLU A 131 7.68 -5.92 8.62
CA GLU A 131 8.21 -6.67 9.77
C GLU A 131 7.28 -7.84 10.07
N GLY A 132 7.57 -9.00 9.47
CA GLY A 132 6.61 -10.10 9.39
C GLY A 132 5.70 -9.96 8.17
N SER A 133 4.66 -10.79 8.09
CA SER A 133 3.78 -10.85 6.91
C SER A 133 2.65 -9.82 6.90
N ASP A 134 2.30 -9.25 8.06
CA ASP A 134 1.06 -8.48 8.26
C ASP A 134 1.28 -7.12 8.96
N GLN A 135 2.53 -6.67 9.09
CA GLN A 135 2.88 -5.41 9.76
C GLN A 135 3.99 -4.66 9.04
N TYR A 136 3.91 -3.34 9.00
CA TYR A 136 5.01 -2.50 8.54
C TYR A 136 6.15 -2.46 9.55
N LYS A 137 7.37 -2.28 9.04
CA LYS A 137 8.54 -1.98 9.85
C LYS A 137 8.45 -0.53 10.34
N MET A 138 8.25 -0.36 11.65
CA MET A 138 8.17 0.97 12.26
C MET A 138 9.54 1.47 12.69
N PHE A 139 9.99 2.58 12.10
CA PHE A 139 11.27 3.21 12.43
C PHE A 139 11.11 4.31 13.49
N ARG A 140 11.92 4.24 14.55
CA ARG A 140 11.97 5.26 15.62
C ARG A 140 13.22 6.13 15.44
N LEU A 141 13.10 7.17 14.61
CA LEU A 141 14.25 7.90 14.06
C LEU A 141 14.96 8.85 15.04
N LYS A 142 14.30 9.31 16.10
CA LYS A 142 14.91 10.27 17.04
C LYS A 142 16.15 9.66 17.70
N ASN A 143 17.28 10.39 17.62
CA ASN A 143 18.57 9.95 18.16
C ASN A 143 19.02 8.59 17.57
N ARG A 144 18.82 8.41 16.27
CA ARG A 144 19.27 7.28 15.46
C ARG A 144 19.82 7.81 14.14
N GLU A 145 20.52 6.95 13.42
CA GLU A 145 21.02 7.18 12.07
C GLU A 145 20.33 6.21 11.11
N PHE A 146 20.00 6.69 9.91
CA PHE A 146 19.53 5.86 8.80
C PHE A 146 20.49 6.10 7.63
N THR A 147 21.01 5.04 7.06
CA THR A 147 21.95 5.09 5.93
C THR A 147 21.50 4.14 4.84
N MET A 148 21.76 4.53 3.59
CA MET A 148 21.48 3.73 2.41
C MET A 148 22.44 4.09 1.29
N ASP A 149 22.70 3.11 0.43
CA ASP A 149 23.31 3.34 -0.88
C ASP A 149 22.20 3.41 -1.93
N VAL A 150 22.31 4.37 -2.85
CA VAL A 150 21.31 4.58 -3.92
C VAL A 150 22.00 4.85 -5.25
N SER A 151 21.49 4.22 -6.31
CA SER A 151 21.89 4.54 -7.70
C SER A 151 20.74 5.21 -8.42
N VAL A 152 20.97 6.45 -8.86
CA VAL A 152 20.00 7.26 -9.63
C VAL A 152 20.51 7.59 -11.04
N GLU A 153 21.56 6.91 -11.51
CA GLU A 153 22.27 7.23 -12.77
C GLU A 153 21.35 7.25 -14.01
N GLN A 154 20.30 6.42 -13.97
CA GLN A 154 19.33 6.29 -15.05
C GLN A 154 18.14 7.25 -14.91
N LEU A 155 17.96 7.90 -13.75
CA LEU A 155 16.86 8.83 -13.51
C LEU A 155 17.18 10.19 -14.14
N ARG A 156 16.42 10.56 -15.18
CA ARG A 156 16.55 11.81 -15.93
C ARG A 156 15.68 12.92 -15.31
N CYS A 157 15.79 14.14 -15.83
CA CYS A 157 14.90 15.24 -15.47
C CYS A 157 13.42 14.83 -15.56
N GLY A 158 12.64 15.19 -14.54
CA GLY A 158 11.22 14.85 -14.44
C GLY A 158 10.92 13.51 -13.78
N MET A 159 11.95 12.72 -13.44
CA MET A 159 11.83 11.52 -12.62
C MET A 159 12.22 11.82 -11.17
N ASN A 160 11.68 11.02 -10.25
CA ASN A 160 12.03 11.05 -8.84
C ASN A 160 12.13 9.61 -8.30
N GLY A 161 13.30 9.23 -7.83
CA GLY A 161 13.50 8.04 -7.02
C GLY A 161 13.54 8.47 -5.57
N ALA A 162 12.53 8.05 -4.79
CA ALA A 162 12.30 8.57 -3.46
C ALA A 162 12.47 7.50 -2.37
N VAL A 163 13.05 7.90 -1.24
CA VAL A 163 13.05 7.15 0.03
C VAL A 163 12.70 8.12 1.15
N TYR A 164 11.60 7.82 1.84
CA TYR A 164 11.01 8.70 2.83
C TYR A 164 10.28 7.89 3.89
N PHE A 165 9.99 8.53 5.03
CA PHE A 165 9.21 7.96 6.12
C PHE A 165 7.90 8.71 6.28
N ILE A 166 6.83 7.98 6.59
CA ILE A 166 5.48 8.52 6.83
C ILE A 166 4.89 7.88 8.08
N GLU A 167 4.02 8.62 8.77
CA GLU A 167 3.34 8.14 9.99
C GLU A 167 2.12 7.27 9.68
N MET A 168 2.30 6.19 8.91
CA MET A 168 1.24 5.19 8.67
C MET A 168 0.95 4.34 9.91
N ASP A 169 -0.29 3.86 10.05
CA ASP A 169 -0.65 2.83 11.01
C ASP A 169 0.12 1.53 10.71
N ARG A 170 0.67 0.88 11.74
CA ARG A 170 1.53 -0.30 11.59
C ARG A 170 0.83 -1.48 10.89
N LEU A 171 -0.48 -1.59 11.03
CA LEU A 171 -1.30 -2.63 10.42
C LEU A 171 -1.93 -2.16 9.10
N GLY A 172 -1.52 -1.00 8.58
CA GLY A 172 -2.07 -0.41 7.37
C GLY A 172 -3.56 -0.11 7.51
N ASP A 173 -4.00 0.36 8.68
CA ASP A 173 -5.40 0.62 9.01
C ASP A 173 -6.29 -0.64 9.05
N MET A 174 -5.71 -1.84 9.21
CA MET A 174 -6.50 -3.06 9.34
C MET A 174 -7.48 -2.95 10.52
N GLY A 175 -8.76 -3.24 10.25
CA GLY A 175 -9.83 -3.13 11.25
C GLY A 175 -10.48 -1.75 11.32
N LYS A 176 -9.92 -0.70 10.69
CA LYS A 176 -10.64 0.55 10.47
C LYS A 176 -11.66 0.34 9.33
N GLY A 177 -12.90 0.76 9.59
CA GLY A 177 -14.02 0.56 8.67
C GLY A 177 -14.10 -0.88 8.16
N GLU A 178 -14.06 -1.00 6.84
CA GLU A 178 -14.14 -2.27 6.14
C GLU A 178 -12.76 -2.82 5.74
N ASN A 179 -11.65 -2.27 6.21
CA ASN A 179 -10.31 -2.78 5.87
C ASN A 179 -10.03 -4.14 6.51
N ARG A 180 -9.88 -5.18 5.69
CA ARG A 180 -9.42 -6.52 6.13
C ARG A 180 -8.15 -6.97 5.40
N ALA A 181 -7.58 -6.14 4.53
CA ALA A 181 -6.37 -6.45 3.78
C ALA A 181 -5.12 -6.02 4.55
N GLY A 182 -5.14 -4.80 5.12
CA GLY A 182 -4.08 -4.31 6.01
C GLY A 182 -2.70 -4.17 5.35
N ALA A 183 -1.67 -4.12 6.20
CA ALA A 183 -0.28 -3.95 5.76
C ALA A 183 0.19 -5.03 4.77
N MET A 184 -0.32 -6.27 4.89
CA MET A 184 -0.05 -7.36 3.95
C MET A 184 -0.41 -7.01 2.49
N TYR A 185 -1.30 -6.04 2.28
CA TYR A 185 -1.72 -5.59 0.96
C TYR A 185 -1.42 -4.11 0.71
N GLY A 186 -0.55 -3.49 1.52
CA GLY A 186 -0.08 -2.13 1.24
C GLY A 186 -1.11 -1.02 1.50
N THR A 187 -2.07 -1.20 2.41
CA THR A 187 -3.11 -0.20 2.71
C THR A 187 -2.66 0.87 3.72
N GLY A 188 -3.39 1.98 3.78
CA GLY A 188 -3.20 3.01 4.81
C GLY A 188 -2.21 4.12 4.46
N TYR A 189 -1.79 4.23 3.19
CA TYR A 189 -0.86 5.27 2.75
C TYR A 189 -1.41 6.68 2.97
N CYS A 190 -0.60 7.49 3.62
CA CYS A 190 -0.78 8.92 3.84
C CYS A 190 0.58 9.61 3.64
N ASP A 191 0.57 10.89 3.34
CA ASP A 191 1.78 11.74 3.35
C ASP A 191 1.39 13.19 3.64
N ALA A 192 2.36 14.12 3.62
CA ALA A 192 2.08 15.52 3.96
C ALA A 192 1.37 16.30 2.85
N GLN A 193 1.24 15.71 1.65
CA GLN A 193 0.46 16.25 0.54
C GLN A 193 -1.03 15.92 0.65
N CYS A 194 -1.44 15.13 1.65
CA CYS A 194 -2.83 14.71 1.85
C CYS A 194 -3.44 14.02 0.61
N PRO A 195 -2.80 12.98 0.06
CA PRO A 195 -3.14 12.40 -1.22
C PRO A 195 -4.57 11.85 -1.24
N HIS A 196 -5.22 12.02 -2.38
CA HIS A 196 -6.53 11.46 -2.67
C HIS A 196 -6.33 10.05 -3.24
N MET A 197 -6.48 9.04 -2.39
CA MET A 197 -6.24 7.63 -2.73
C MET A 197 -7.53 6.87 -2.99
N LYS A 198 -7.43 5.70 -3.63
CA LYS A 198 -8.57 4.80 -3.89
C LYS A 198 -9.24 4.33 -2.59
N TRP A 199 -8.45 3.96 -1.60
CA TRP A 199 -8.92 3.44 -0.31
C TRP A 199 -8.37 4.31 0.83
N ILE A 200 -9.23 4.71 1.75
CA ILE A 200 -8.85 5.46 2.97
C ILE A 200 -9.64 4.88 4.15
N GLU A 201 -8.95 4.45 5.21
CA GLU A 201 -9.53 3.89 6.44
C GLU A 201 -10.63 2.83 6.22
N GLY A 202 -10.43 1.96 5.23
CA GLY A 202 -11.39 0.90 4.89
C GLY A 202 -12.63 1.38 4.15
N VAL A 203 -12.58 2.52 3.46
CA VAL A 203 -13.67 3.04 2.63
C VAL A 203 -13.13 3.37 1.24
N ALA A 204 -13.86 3.00 0.18
CA ALA A 204 -13.50 3.43 -1.17
C ALA A 204 -13.80 4.92 -1.34
N ASN A 205 -12.84 5.67 -1.86
CA ASN A 205 -12.98 7.09 -2.15
C ASN A 205 -13.70 7.30 -3.48
N VAL A 206 -14.99 6.95 -3.50
CA VAL A 206 -15.85 7.04 -4.69
C VAL A 206 -16.14 8.53 -5.01
N PRO A 207 -15.99 8.99 -6.26
CA PRO A 207 -16.32 10.34 -6.68
C PRO A 207 -17.75 10.75 -6.34
N GLN A 208 -17.88 11.88 -5.64
CA GLN A 208 -19.15 12.55 -5.32
C GLN A 208 -19.02 14.04 -5.61
N ALA A 209 -20.04 14.84 -5.26
CA ALA A 209 -19.96 16.30 -5.38
C ALA A 209 -18.71 16.85 -4.68
N GLY A 210 -17.88 17.59 -5.43
CA GLY A 210 -16.60 18.12 -4.97
C GLY A 210 -15.42 17.15 -5.07
N ALA A 211 -15.56 16.04 -5.79
CA ALA A 211 -14.44 15.13 -6.10
C ALA A 211 -13.31 15.87 -6.83
N VAL A 212 -12.08 15.42 -6.59
CA VAL A 212 -10.88 16.00 -7.21
C VAL A 212 -10.80 15.70 -8.71
N ASN A 213 -11.31 14.54 -9.12
CA ASN A 213 -11.39 14.15 -10.53
C ASN A 213 -12.50 13.09 -10.74
N ALA A 214 -12.55 12.51 -11.94
CA ALA A 214 -13.57 11.55 -12.34
C ALA A 214 -13.41 10.16 -11.69
N THR A 215 -12.25 9.82 -11.13
CA THR A 215 -11.93 8.47 -10.64
C THR A 215 -11.74 8.38 -9.13
N VAL A 216 -11.37 9.48 -8.47
CA VAL A 216 -11.14 9.55 -7.03
C VAL A 216 -11.94 10.68 -6.39
N GLY A 217 -12.54 10.38 -5.23
CA GLY A 217 -13.32 11.30 -4.44
C GLY A 217 -12.50 12.37 -3.71
N LYS A 218 -13.21 13.18 -2.93
CA LYS A 218 -12.66 14.40 -2.31
C LYS A 218 -11.83 14.15 -1.05
N GLN A 219 -11.83 12.93 -0.51
CA GLN A 219 -11.12 12.65 0.74
C GLN A 219 -9.63 12.54 0.43
N GLY A 220 -8.81 13.31 1.13
CA GLY A 220 -7.36 13.13 1.19
C GLY A 220 -6.98 12.46 2.51
N PHE A 221 -5.79 11.87 2.57
CA PHE A 221 -5.30 11.24 3.80
C PHE A 221 -3.91 11.77 4.18
N CYS A 222 -3.84 12.52 5.27
CA CYS A 222 -2.68 13.29 5.67
C CYS A 222 -1.93 12.61 6.81
N CYS A 223 -0.60 12.66 6.79
CA CYS A 223 0.23 12.39 7.96
C CYS A 223 1.60 13.07 7.82
N ALA A 224 2.38 13.11 8.90
CA ALA A 224 3.72 13.69 8.83
C ALA A 224 4.64 12.84 7.93
N GLU A 225 5.57 13.52 7.26
CA GLU A 225 6.47 12.94 6.28
C GLU A 225 7.91 13.44 6.52
N MET A 226 8.87 12.56 6.31
CA MET A 226 10.30 12.86 6.38
C MET A 226 10.97 12.30 5.14
N ASP A 227 11.25 13.19 4.19
CA ASP A 227 11.95 12.87 2.96
C ASP A 227 13.44 12.78 3.22
N ILE A 228 13.97 11.55 3.19
CA ILE A 228 15.41 11.31 3.31
C ILE A 228 16.10 11.55 1.97
N TRP A 229 15.41 11.21 0.88
CA TRP A 229 15.95 11.29 -0.46
C TRP A 229 14.81 11.47 -1.46
N GLU A 230 14.76 12.63 -2.11
CA GLU A 230 14.01 12.85 -3.34
C GLU A 230 14.98 13.29 -4.43
N ALA A 231 15.24 12.44 -5.42
CA ALA A 231 16.30 12.73 -6.37
C ALA A 231 16.13 12.11 -7.75
N ASN A 232 16.88 12.70 -8.67
CA ASN A 232 17.34 12.07 -9.91
C ASN A 232 18.82 12.37 -10.07
N ARG A 233 19.42 12.05 -11.22
CA ARG A 233 20.86 12.27 -11.43
C ARG A 233 21.30 13.74 -11.43
N GLU A 234 20.36 14.69 -11.51
CA GLU A 234 20.65 16.12 -11.66
C GLU A 234 20.52 16.88 -10.31
N ALA A 235 19.61 16.46 -9.44
CA ALA A 235 19.32 17.13 -8.18
C ALA A 235 18.81 16.16 -7.11
N THR A 236 19.05 16.51 -5.84
CA THR A 236 18.54 15.80 -4.66
C THR A 236 18.06 16.79 -3.59
N ALA A 237 17.06 16.38 -2.80
CA ALA A 237 16.56 17.09 -1.65
C ALA A 237 16.31 16.14 -0.47
N TYR A 238 16.35 16.70 0.74
CA TYR A 238 15.85 16.08 1.97
C TYR A 238 14.97 17.10 2.68
N THR A 239 13.77 16.69 3.12
CA THR A 239 12.73 17.64 3.53
C THR A 239 11.88 17.08 4.67
N PRO A 240 11.84 17.73 5.84
CA PRO A 240 10.88 17.40 6.89
C PRO A 240 9.54 18.11 6.67
N HIS A 241 8.44 17.36 6.74
CA HIS A 241 7.08 17.85 6.58
C HIS A 241 6.24 17.56 7.82
N PRO A 242 6.16 18.50 8.79
CA PRO A 242 5.30 18.34 9.95
C PRO A 242 3.83 18.59 9.62
N CYS A 243 2.93 17.84 10.24
CA CYS A 243 1.50 18.10 10.22
C CYS A 243 1.00 18.52 11.61
N SER A 244 -0.07 19.33 11.67
CA SER A 244 -0.70 19.74 12.94
C SER A 244 -1.60 18.66 13.56
N ILE A 245 -1.74 17.52 12.89
CA ILE A 245 -2.49 16.35 13.34
C ILE A 245 -1.52 15.27 13.79
N THR A 246 -1.93 14.43 14.73
CA THR A 246 -1.27 13.14 14.94
C THR A 246 -1.58 12.23 13.76
N GLY A 247 -0.58 11.52 13.23
CA GLY A 247 -0.81 10.49 12.22
C GLY A 247 -1.86 9.43 12.62
N PRO A 248 -2.38 8.68 11.64
CA PRO A 248 -3.43 7.67 11.81
C PRO A 248 -3.12 6.52 12.78
#